data_AF-A0A087DMH0-F1
#
_entry.id   AF-A0A087DMH0-F1
#
_cell.length_a   1.000
_cell.length_b   1.000
_cell.length_c   1.000
_cell.angle_alpha   90.00
_cell.angle_beta   90.00
_cell.angle_gamma   90.00
#
_symmetry.space_group_name_H-M   'P 1'
#
loop_
_entity.id
_entity.type
_entity.pdbx_description
1 polymer ?
#
loop_
_entity_poly.entity_id
_entity_poly.type
_entity_poly.pdbx_seq_one_letter_code
_entity_poly.pdbx_strand_id
1 'polypeptide(L)'
;MAFGTEPTPTGLADPPIDDLMEHADSKYALAIFAAKRARQINSYFTQLNEGLLQNVGPLVEYQNQEKPLSIAFREINSGLLEETLGEDDLTEGN
;
A
#
# COMPACT_ATOMS: atom_id res chain seq x y z
N MET A 1 -10.91 32.67 -13.45
CA MET A 1 -11.32 32.21 -12.12
C MET A 1 -11.92 30.82 -12.25
N ALA A 2 -11.22 29.78 -11.84
CA ALA A 2 -11.82 28.48 -11.61
C ALA A 2 -11.97 28.33 -10.08
N PHE A 3 -13.18 28.57 -9.57
CA PHE A 3 -13.54 28.19 -8.20
C PHE A 3 -13.96 26.71 -8.24
N GLY A 4 -12.97 25.82 -8.31
CA GLY A 4 -13.16 24.41 -7.99
C GLY A 4 -12.49 24.17 -6.66
N THR A 5 -13.25 23.83 -5.61
CA THR A 5 -12.63 23.32 -4.39
C THR A 5 -12.14 21.92 -4.71
N GLU A 6 -10.84 21.72 -4.88
CA GLU A 6 -10.28 20.38 -4.79
C GLU A 6 -10.61 19.86 -3.38
N PRO A 7 -11.48 18.85 -3.24
CA PRO A 7 -11.82 18.35 -1.92
C PRO A 7 -10.52 17.80 -1.32
N THR A 8 -10.06 18.34 -0.20
CA THR A 8 -8.93 17.75 0.52
C THR A 8 -9.38 16.36 0.96
N PRO A 9 -8.81 15.29 0.41
CA PRO A 9 -9.22 13.95 0.77
C PRO A 9 -8.94 13.72 2.26
N THR A 10 -9.83 13.00 2.94
CA THR A 10 -9.64 12.63 4.35
C THR A 10 -9.95 11.15 4.55
N GLY A 11 -9.25 10.53 5.51
CA GLY A 11 -9.45 9.12 5.85
C GLY A 11 -9.11 8.21 4.68
N LEU A 12 -10.04 7.33 4.29
CA LEU A 12 -9.81 6.34 3.23
C LEU A 12 -9.52 6.95 1.85
N ALA A 13 -9.99 8.18 1.60
CA ALA A 13 -9.77 8.86 0.34
C ALA A 13 -8.39 9.54 0.26
N ASP A 14 -7.60 9.52 1.34
CA ASP A 14 -6.25 10.07 1.42
C ASP A 14 -5.25 8.91 1.47
N PRO A 15 -4.39 8.72 0.46
CA PRO A 15 -4.18 9.57 -0.73
C PRO A 15 -5.30 9.46 -1.79
N PRO A 16 -5.49 10.49 -2.64
CA PRO A 16 -6.52 10.48 -3.67
C PRO A 16 -6.21 9.41 -4.73
N ILE A 17 -7.27 8.90 -5.35
CA ILE A 17 -7.16 7.78 -6.31
C ILE A 17 -6.37 8.16 -7.57
N ASP A 18 -6.42 9.43 -7.97
CA ASP A 18 -5.72 9.89 -9.18
C ASP A 18 -4.19 9.80 -8.97
N ASP A 19 -3.68 10.23 -7.82
CA ASP A 19 -2.26 10.09 -7.46
C ASP A 19 -1.85 8.62 -7.39
N LEU A 20 -2.68 7.76 -6.78
CA LEU A 20 -2.43 6.32 -6.73
C LEU A 20 -2.38 5.67 -8.11
N MET A 21 -3.10 6.21 -9.08
CA MET A 21 -3.13 5.69 -10.44
C MET A 21 -1.91 6.07 -11.28
N GLU A 22 -1.08 6.99 -10.82
CA GLU A 22 0.24 7.23 -11.41
C GLU A 22 1.22 6.07 -11.17
N HIS A 23 0.93 5.22 -10.18
CA HIS A 23 1.79 4.13 -9.74
C HIS A 23 1.35 2.73 -10.20
N ALA A 24 0.27 2.61 -10.99
CA ALA A 24 -0.25 1.32 -11.46
C ALA A 24 -0.96 1.43 -12.81
N ASP A 25 -0.84 0.40 -13.66
CA ASP A 25 -1.38 0.41 -15.02
C ASP A 25 -2.92 0.44 -15.10
N SER A 26 -3.60 -0.03 -14.04
CA SER A 26 -5.06 -0.05 -13.99
C SER A 26 -5.57 -0.10 -12.56
N LYS A 27 -6.85 0.28 -12.36
CA LYS A 27 -7.53 0.16 -11.06
C LYS A 27 -7.47 -1.26 -10.47
N TYR A 28 -7.47 -2.27 -11.34
CA TYR A 28 -7.35 -3.67 -10.92
C TYR A 28 -5.92 -3.99 -10.46
N ALA A 29 -4.91 -3.52 -11.18
CA ALA A 29 -3.51 -3.66 -10.79
C ALA A 29 -3.27 -3.00 -9.43
N LEU A 30 -3.67 -1.73 -9.25
CA LEU A 30 -3.59 -1.02 -7.98
C LEU A 30 -4.26 -1.79 -6.82
N ALA A 31 -5.45 -2.34 -7.06
CA ALA A 31 -6.16 -3.11 -6.02
C ALA A 31 -5.37 -4.36 -5.60
N ILE A 32 -4.76 -5.08 -6.54
CA ILE A 32 -3.93 -6.23 -6.25
C ILE A 32 -2.62 -5.82 -5.57
N PHE A 33 -1.95 -4.77 -6.07
CA PHE A 33 -0.71 -4.25 -5.50
C PHE A 33 -0.87 -3.84 -4.04
N ALA A 34 -1.86 -2.99 -3.76
CA ALA A 34 -2.17 -2.55 -2.41
C ALA A 34 -2.60 -3.73 -1.52
N ALA A 35 -3.34 -4.70 -2.03
CA ALA A 35 -3.75 -5.89 -1.27
C ALA A 35 -2.58 -6.81 -0.92
N LYS A 36 -1.67 -7.08 -1.87
CA LYS A 36 -0.45 -7.88 -1.63
C LYS A 36 0.40 -7.21 -0.54
N ARG A 37 0.65 -5.90 -0.68
CA ARG A 37 1.42 -5.15 0.31
C ARG A 37 0.75 -5.09 1.68
N ALA A 38 -0.57 -4.86 1.74
CA ALA A 38 -1.31 -4.84 2.99
C ALA A 38 -1.23 -6.18 3.75
N ARG A 39 -1.21 -7.31 3.03
CA ARG A 39 -1.00 -8.64 3.64
C ARG A 39 0.39 -8.76 4.23
N GLN A 40 1.43 -8.30 3.53
CA GLN A 40 2.81 -8.29 4.05
C GLN A 40 2.93 -7.49 5.35
N ILE A 41 2.36 -6.28 5.38
CA ILE A 41 2.31 -5.42 6.58
C ILE A 41 1.56 -6.11 7.73
N ASN A 42 0.43 -6.76 7.44
CA ASN A 42 -0.34 -7.47 8.45
C ASN A 42 0.43 -8.68 9.03
N SER A 43 1.11 -9.45 8.17
CA SER A 43 1.97 -10.55 8.58
C SER A 43 3.13 -10.05 9.44
N TYR A 44 3.75 -8.91 9.11
CA TYR A 44 4.76 -8.27 9.94
C TYR A 44 4.23 -7.96 11.34
N PHE A 45 3.06 -7.33 11.47
CA PHE A 45 2.49 -7.02 12.79
C PHE A 45 2.13 -8.26 13.61
N THR A 46 1.77 -9.35 12.94
CA THR A 46 1.48 -10.64 13.60
C THR A 46 2.78 -11.27 14.12
N GLN A 47 3.81 -11.31 13.27
CA GLN A 47 5.13 -11.89 13.55
C GLN A 47 5.98 -11.10 14.54
N LEU A 48 5.77 -9.77 14.65
CA LEU A 48 6.49 -8.91 15.59
C LEU A 48 6.36 -9.43 17.03
N ASN A 49 5.20 -10.01 17.37
CA ASN A 49 4.95 -10.60 18.68
C ASN A 49 5.64 -11.96 18.88
N GLU A 50 5.98 -12.65 17.79
CA GLU A 50 6.57 -13.99 17.77
C GLU A 50 8.10 -13.96 17.61
N GLY A 51 8.70 -12.79 17.34
CA GLY A 51 10.14 -12.61 17.16
C GLY A 51 10.68 -13.14 15.82
N LEU A 52 9.80 -13.48 14.88
CA LEU A 52 10.13 -14.04 13.57
C LEU A 52 9.97 -12.97 12.48
N LEU A 53 10.92 -12.03 12.37
CA LEU A 53 10.84 -10.92 11.42
C LEU A 53 11.16 -11.34 9.97
N GLN A 54 10.28 -12.12 9.35
CA GLN A 54 10.42 -12.55 7.95
C GLN A 54 9.84 -11.53 6.98
N ASN A 55 8.82 -10.77 7.38
CA ASN A 55 8.16 -9.78 6.54
C ASN A 55 8.70 -8.37 6.75
N VAL A 56 8.65 -7.55 5.70
CA VAL A 56 9.02 -6.14 5.76
C VAL A 56 7.85 -5.33 6.32
N GLY A 57 8.09 -4.60 7.41
CA GLY A 57 7.11 -3.72 8.05
C GLY A 57 6.79 -2.46 7.24
N PRO A 58 5.99 -1.55 7.80
CA PRO A 58 5.68 -0.27 7.17
C PRO A 58 6.93 0.54 6.80
N LEU A 59 6.94 1.12 5.60
CA LEU A 59 7.99 1.99 5.06
C LEU A 59 7.70 3.48 5.30
N VAL A 60 6.46 3.81 5.67
CA VAL A 60 6.04 5.16 6.06
C VAL A 60 5.70 5.19 7.55
N GLU A 61 5.76 6.38 8.14
CA GLU A 61 5.21 6.60 9.47
C GLU A 61 3.71 6.29 9.46
N TYR A 62 3.24 5.57 10.48
CA TYR A 62 1.85 5.15 10.60
C TYR A 62 1.31 5.42 12.00
N GLN A 63 0.00 5.61 12.11
CA GLN A 63 -0.66 5.85 13.39
C GLN A 63 -0.98 4.54 14.12
N ASN A 64 -1.14 4.62 15.44
CA ASN A 64 -1.53 3.45 16.22
C ASN A 64 -2.89 2.91 15.72
N GLN A 65 -2.96 1.60 15.44
CA GLN A 65 -4.14 0.92 14.89
C GLN A 65 -4.56 1.34 13.47
N GLU A 66 -3.68 2.00 12.71
CA GLU A 66 -3.91 2.25 11.29
C GLU A 66 -4.07 0.93 10.53
N LYS A 67 -5.01 0.89 9.57
CA LYS A 67 -5.27 -0.33 8.80
C LYS A 67 -4.11 -0.60 7.83
N PRO A 68 -3.62 -1.84 7.70
CA PRO A 68 -2.52 -2.17 6.78
C PRO A 68 -2.75 -1.70 5.34
N LEU A 69 -3.99 -1.70 4.87
CA LEU A 69 -4.34 -1.22 3.53
C LEU A 69 -4.15 0.30 3.36
N SER A 70 -4.43 1.09 4.41
CA SER A 70 -4.20 2.54 4.41
C SER A 70 -2.71 2.86 4.31
N ILE A 71 -1.91 2.13 5.08
CA ILE A 71 -0.44 2.23 5.04
C ILE A 71 0.07 1.88 3.64
N ALA A 72 -0.42 0.77 3.06
CA ALA A 72 -0.03 0.35 1.72
C ALA A 72 -0.31 1.43 0.65
N PHE A 73 -1.48 2.07 0.67
CA PHE A 73 -1.77 3.16 -0.28
C PHE A 73 -0.82 4.35 -0.10
N ARG A 74 -0.48 4.72 1.14
CA ARG A 74 0.47 5.82 1.39
C ARG A 74 1.89 5.48 0.95
N GLU A 75 2.31 4.23 1.07
CA GLU A 75 3.61 3.77 0.57
C GLU A 75 3.69 3.78 -0.95
N ILE A 76 2.62 3.33 -1.62
CA ILE A 76 2.48 3.40 -3.08
C ILE A 76 2.59 4.86 -3.53
N ASN A 77 1.80 5.75 -2.93
CA ASN A 77 1.82 7.19 -3.25
C ASN A 77 3.18 7.86 -2.99
N SER A 78 3.96 7.33 -2.05
CA SER A 78 5.30 7.83 -1.76
C SER A 78 6.36 7.29 -2.74
N GLY A 79 5.99 6.42 -3.67
CA GLY A 79 6.92 5.79 -4.62
C GLY A 79 7.95 4.88 -3.94
N LEU A 80 7.64 4.36 -2.75
CA LEU A 80 8.57 3.53 -1.98
C LEU A 80 8.53 2.05 -2.36
N LEU A 81 7.63 1.68 -3.28
CA LEU A 81 7.38 0.32 -3.70
C LEU A 81 7.45 0.26 -5.23
N GLU A 82 8.02 -0.81 -5.75
CA GLU A 82 7.97 -1.15 -7.18
C GLU A 82 6.96 -2.28 -7.39
N GLU A 83 6.05 -2.11 -8.35
CA GLU A 83 5.09 -3.16 -8.74
C GLU A 83 5.73 -4.08 -9.79
N THR A 84 6.20 -5.26 -9.37
CA THR A 84 6.68 -6.32 -10.27
C THR A 84 5.52 -7.25 -10.64
N LEU A 85 4.77 -6.89 -11.68
CA LEU A 85 3.69 -7.73 -12.21
C LEU A 85 4.24 -9.04 -12.79
N GLY A 86 4.13 -10.12 -12.02
CA GLY A 86 4.33 -11.50 -12.50
C GLY A 86 5.68 -12.15 -12.19
N GLU A 87 6.61 -11.46 -11.52
CA GLU A 87 7.89 -12.05 -11.11
C GLU A 87 7.81 -12.73 -9.74
N ASP A 88 7.13 -12.14 -8.76
CA ASP A 88 7.02 -12.72 -7.41
C ASP A 88 6.22 -14.04 -7.39
N ASP A 89 5.14 -14.13 -8.19
CA ASP A 89 4.28 -15.32 -8.26
C ASP A 89 5.01 -16.55 -8.88
N LEU A 90 6.17 -16.35 -9.53
CA LEU A 90 7.01 -17.44 -10.04
C LEU A 90 7.93 -18.03 -8.97
N THR A 91 8.18 -17.31 -7.88
CA THR A 91 9.18 -17.69 -6.87
C THR A 91 8.58 -18.38 -5.63
N GLU A 92 7.27 -18.23 -5.39
CA GLU A 92 6.60 -18.83 -4.23
C GLU A 92 6.17 -20.30 -4.44
N GLY A 93 6.56 -20.91 -5.57
CA GLY A 93 6.04 -22.20 -6.04
C GLY A 93 7.04 -23.35 -6.19
N ASN A 94 8.14 -23.40 -5.41
CA ASN A 94 9.04 -24.56 -5.37
C ASN A 94 9.41 -25.00 -3.95
#